data_AF-A0A920N202-F1
#
_entry.id   AF-A0A920N202-F1
#
_cell.length_a   1.000
_cell.length_b   1.000
_cell.length_c   1.000
_cell.angle_alpha   90.00
_cell.angle_beta   90.00
_cell.angle_gamma   90.00
#
_symmetry.space_group_name_H-M   'P 1'
#
loop_
_entity.id
_entity.type
_entity.pdbx_description
1 polymer ?
#
loop_
_entity_poly.entity_id
_entity_poly.type
_entity_poly.pdbx_seq_one_letter_code
_entity_poly.pdbx_strand_id
1 'polypeptide(L)'
;MIKITVKRAIVQVPTVMGSLRQRRPVAVHARCKQKIGYVRLTHFARRTADELSAALVQLKKQGMKALGIDLRFNPGGLLSQATRISDMFIEKGRIVSTKGRNVRERIWDATKPGTHTGFPIAVLVNHFSASASEILSACLQDHKRAVIVGERTWGKGSVQNVIQLEGGSSALKLTTASYHRPSGRNIHRFPNSKPTDVWGVMPDKGLEIKMSRLDMIRYQEYRRQRDVIQDGGPPKSDFVDTQLAKAVAHLNGTLNPKPKDDKKKDAKKPKDKKKDGKKNPKGATRRTPRTKRKTARRNPRATSKKRRHPRRTASRACVSAPPPPRRESAVATVPSPRPGRLEGLRFSCRPPVIMASCCWQSSRVVTRRLRR
;
A
#
# COMPACT_ATOMS: atom_id res chain seq x y z
N MET A 1 41.08 15.46 30.59
CA MET A 1 39.85 15.96 29.92
C MET A 1 39.99 15.73 28.42
N ILE A 2 39.15 14.89 27.81
CA ILE A 2 39.15 14.70 26.35
C ILE A 2 38.26 15.79 25.74
N LYS A 3 38.85 16.73 25.00
CA LYS A 3 38.09 17.68 24.18
C LYS A 3 37.70 16.99 22.88
N ILE A 4 36.41 16.69 22.73
CA ILE A 4 35.84 16.16 21.48
C ILE A 4 35.20 17.33 20.71
N THR A 5 35.70 17.60 19.50
CA THR A 5 35.11 18.58 18.58
C THR A 5 34.19 17.86 17.60
N VAL A 6 32.87 18.02 17.76
CA VAL A 6 31.87 17.42 16.87
C VAL A 6 31.50 18.41 15.76
N LYS A 7 31.75 18.06 14.50
CA LYS A 7 31.25 18.83 13.34
C LYS A 7 29.86 18.33 12.96
N ARG A 8 28.88 19.25 12.87
CA ARG A 8 27.55 18.92 12.36
C ARG A 8 27.65 18.58 10.87
N ALA A 9 27.07 17.45 10.48
CA ALA A 9 26.91 17.04 9.08
C ALA A 9 25.46 16.60 8.83
N ILE A 10 24.99 16.77 7.60
CA ILE A 10 23.67 16.26 7.20
C ILE A 10 23.82 14.75 6.97
N VAL A 11 23.27 13.95 7.89
CA VAL A 11 23.21 12.50 7.77
C VAL A 11 21.95 12.12 6.99
N GLN A 12 22.11 11.64 5.76
CA GLN A 12 20.99 11.14 4.97
C GLN A 12 20.77 9.66 5.27
N VAL A 13 19.64 9.36 5.89
CA VAL A 13 19.22 7.98 6.19
C VAL A 13 18.34 7.46 5.06
N PRO A 14 18.67 6.32 4.42
CA PRO A 14 17.83 5.77 3.36
C PRO A 14 16.46 5.36 3.92
N THR A 15 15.43 5.63 3.13
CA THR A 15 14.03 5.36 3.48
C THR A 15 13.50 4.10 2.79
N VAL A 16 14.12 3.71 1.68
CA VAL A 16 13.81 2.49 0.94
C VAL A 16 14.87 1.43 1.21
N MET A 17 14.46 0.35 1.85
CA MET A 17 15.33 -0.75 2.28
C MET A 17 14.96 -2.04 1.53
N GLY A 18 15.94 -2.91 1.30
CA GLY A 18 15.72 -4.28 0.82
C GLY A 18 15.42 -5.26 1.95
N SER A 19 15.41 -6.57 1.63
CA SER A 19 15.29 -7.62 2.66
C SER A 19 16.51 -7.66 3.60
N LEU A 20 17.69 -7.32 3.05
CA LEU A 20 18.95 -7.18 3.74
C LEU A 20 19.47 -5.76 3.53
N ARG A 21 20.05 -5.16 4.57
CA ARG A 21 20.77 -3.91 4.40
C ARG A 21 22.13 -4.21 3.79
N GLN A 22 22.33 -3.80 2.55
CA GLN A 22 23.63 -3.85 1.89
C GLN A 22 24.22 -2.44 1.85
N ARG A 23 25.55 -2.33 1.64
CA ARG A 23 26.24 -1.03 1.48
C ARG A 23 25.69 -0.21 0.30
N ARG A 24 24.96 -0.85 -0.62
CA ARG A 24 24.14 -0.19 -1.65
C ARG A 24 22.66 -0.50 -1.44
N PRO A 25 21.75 0.47 -1.63
CA PRO A 25 20.32 0.22 -1.53
C PRO A 25 19.87 -0.66 -2.70
N VAL A 26 19.83 -1.97 -2.49
CA VAL A 26 19.35 -2.92 -3.48
C VAL A 26 18.16 -3.65 -2.87
N ALA A 27 17.02 -3.57 -3.54
CA ALA A 27 15.87 -4.38 -3.24
C ALA A 27 16.22 -5.86 -3.49
N VAL A 28 15.95 -6.71 -2.51
CA VAL A 28 16.40 -8.11 -2.52
C VAL A 28 15.23 -8.98 -2.94
N HIS A 29 15.51 -10.03 -3.73
CA HIS A 29 14.52 -11.05 -4.02
C HIS A 29 14.11 -11.79 -2.74
N ALA A 30 12.83 -11.79 -2.37
CA ALA A 30 12.35 -12.52 -1.19
C ALA A 30 12.55 -14.04 -1.34
N ARG A 31 12.54 -14.55 -2.58
CA ARG A 31 12.92 -15.92 -2.96
C ARG A 31 13.54 -15.91 -4.36
N CYS A 32 14.81 -16.29 -4.49
CA CYS A 32 15.58 -16.21 -5.74
C CYS A 32 14.94 -16.96 -6.93
N LYS A 33 14.15 -18.01 -6.69
CA LYS A 33 13.52 -18.79 -7.77
C LYS A 33 12.37 -18.07 -8.49
N GLN A 34 11.72 -17.11 -7.84
CA GLN A 34 10.42 -16.57 -8.31
C GLN A 34 10.48 -15.10 -8.76
N LYS A 35 11.67 -14.48 -8.68
CA LYS A 35 11.91 -13.08 -9.08
C LYS A 35 10.93 -12.07 -8.46
N ILE A 36 10.55 -12.28 -7.19
CA ILE A 36 9.71 -11.34 -6.43
C ILE A 36 10.61 -10.28 -5.80
N GLY A 37 10.48 -9.03 -6.23
CA GLY A 37 11.16 -7.90 -5.61
C GLY A 37 10.53 -7.54 -4.27
N TYR A 38 11.34 -7.14 -3.30
CA TYR A 38 10.87 -6.69 -2.00
C TYR A 38 11.50 -5.35 -1.64
N VAL A 39 10.64 -4.37 -1.32
CA VAL A 39 11.01 -3.04 -0.84
C VAL A 39 10.31 -2.77 0.48
N ARG A 40 11.02 -2.21 1.44
CA ARG A 40 10.49 -1.77 2.73
C ARG A 40 10.64 -0.26 2.84
N LEU A 41 9.53 0.44 3.01
CA LEU A 41 9.52 1.88 3.26
C LEU A 41 9.49 2.09 4.77
N THR A 42 10.54 2.68 5.35
CA THR A 42 10.60 2.92 6.79
C THR A 42 9.82 4.17 7.20
N HIS A 43 9.80 5.18 6.33
CA HIS A 43 9.07 6.44 6.47
C HIS A 43 8.98 7.16 5.12
N PHE A 44 8.14 8.18 5.02
CA PHE A 44 7.98 9.00 3.81
C PHE A 44 8.73 10.33 3.96
N ALA A 45 10.01 10.36 3.59
CA ALA A 45 10.86 11.56 3.60
C ALA A 45 11.06 12.14 2.19
N ARG A 46 11.73 13.30 2.10
CA ARG A 46 11.84 14.10 0.87
C ARG A 46 12.35 13.32 -0.36
N ARG A 47 13.17 12.29 -0.18
CA ARG A 47 13.78 11.49 -1.26
C ARG A 47 13.16 10.10 -1.47
N THR A 48 12.14 9.73 -0.69
CA THR A 48 11.62 8.35 -0.69
C THR A 48 11.08 7.91 -2.05
N ALA A 49 10.38 8.80 -2.77
CA ALA A 49 9.92 8.49 -4.12
C ALA A 49 11.08 8.25 -5.10
N ASP A 50 12.14 9.06 -5.03
CA ASP A 50 13.30 8.91 -5.91
C ASP A 50 14.09 7.62 -5.60
N GLU A 51 14.27 7.32 -4.32
CA GLU A 51 14.88 6.08 -3.86
C GLU A 51 14.08 4.85 -4.32
N LEU A 52 12.75 4.90 -4.23
CA LEU A 52 11.90 3.79 -4.67
C LEU A 52 11.95 3.63 -6.19
N SER A 53 11.91 4.73 -6.95
CA SER A 53 12.04 4.71 -8.40
C SER A 53 13.35 4.05 -8.82
N ALA A 54 14.47 4.44 -8.22
CA ALA A 54 15.78 3.83 -8.46
C ALA A 54 15.80 2.33 -8.13
N ALA A 55 15.20 1.92 -7.00
CA ALA A 55 15.09 0.52 -6.61
C ALA A 55 14.23 -0.29 -7.61
N LEU A 56 13.12 0.28 -8.10
CA LEU A 56 12.26 -0.37 -9.11
C LEU A 56 12.97 -0.55 -10.45
N VAL A 57 13.78 0.42 -10.88
CA VAL A 57 14.61 0.29 -12.09
C VAL A 57 15.59 -0.87 -11.94
N GLN A 58 16.25 -1.00 -10.79
CA GLN A 58 17.16 -2.12 -10.53
C GLN A 58 16.44 -3.46 -10.50
N LEU A 59 15.30 -3.56 -9.80
CA LEU A 59 14.49 -4.77 -9.75
C LEU A 59 14.02 -5.22 -11.14
N LYS A 60 13.55 -4.27 -11.96
CA LYS A 60 13.14 -4.54 -13.34
C LYS A 60 14.31 -5.08 -14.17
N LYS A 61 15.50 -4.48 -14.07
CA LYS A 61 16.71 -4.97 -14.75
C LYS A 61 17.11 -6.39 -14.32
N GLN A 62 16.81 -6.77 -13.07
CA GLN A 62 17.03 -8.12 -12.56
C GLN A 62 15.90 -9.11 -12.93
N GLY A 63 14.89 -8.67 -13.68
CA GLY A 63 13.80 -9.50 -14.18
C GLY A 63 12.65 -9.72 -13.18
N MET A 64 12.41 -8.75 -12.29
CA MET A 64 11.31 -8.80 -11.32
C MET A 64 9.97 -9.12 -11.99
N LYS A 65 9.25 -10.10 -11.44
CA LYS A 65 7.92 -10.54 -11.89
C LYS A 65 6.77 -10.11 -10.97
N ALA A 66 7.06 -9.84 -9.70
CA ALA A 66 6.09 -9.35 -8.71
C ALA A 66 6.78 -8.48 -7.67
N LEU A 67 6.02 -7.66 -6.94
CA LEU A 67 6.56 -6.72 -5.95
C LEU A 67 5.85 -6.85 -4.60
N GLY A 68 6.63 -7.02 -3.53
CA GLY A 68 6.18 -6.82 -2.16
C GLY A 68 6.61 -5.44 -1.65
N ILE A 69 5.65 -4.64 -1.17
CA ILE A 69 5.91 -3.36 -0.52
C ILE A 69 5.62 -3.52 0.97
N ASP A 70 6.61 -3.29 1.81
CA ASP A 70 6.48 -3.41 3.26
C ASP A 70 6.34 -2.04 3.92
N LEU A 71 5.16 -1.78 4.49
CA LEU A 71 4.81 -0.56 5.22
C LEU A 71 4.60 -0.85 6.72
N ARG A 72 4.94 -2.05 7.20
CA ARG A 72 4.84 -2.39 8.62
C ARG A 72 5.75 -1.49 9.42
N PHE A 73 5.25 -0.99 10.56
CA PHE A 73 5.97 -0.05 11.41
C PHE A 73 6.34 1.28 10.75
N ASN A 74 5.71 1.65 9.62
CA ASN A 74 5.91 2.94 8.98
C ASN A 74 4.84 3.95 9.45
N PRO A 75 5.22 4.97 10.27
CA PRO A 75 4.28 5.95 10.84
C PRO A 75 3.78 6.99 9.82
N GLY A 76 4.21 6.87 8.56
CA GLY A 76 3.88 7.77 7.47
C GLY A 76 4.98 8.79 7.21
N GLY A 77 4.59 10.04 6.99
CA GLY A 77 5.50 11.14 6.65
C GLY A 77 4.84 12.11 5.67
N LEU A 78 5.61 12.57 4.68
CA LEU A 78 5.18 13.56 3.72
C LEU A 78 4.09 13.03 2.78
N LEU A 79 2.95 13.72 2.76
CA LEU A 79 1.85 13.45 1.83
C LEU A 79 2.32 13.45 0.37
N SER A 80 3.17 14.42 0.00
CA SER A 80 3.71 14.54 -1.37
C SER A 80 4.47 13.30 -1.83
N GLN A 81 5.08 12.57 -0.91
CA GLN A 81 5.79 11.33 -1.22
C GLN A 81 4.83 10.17 -1.37
N ALA A 82 3.79 10.12 -0.52
CA ALA A 82 2.73 9.12 -0.63
C ALA A 82 1.99 9.23 -1.98
N THR A 83 1.67 10.46 -2.40
CA THR A 83 1.00 10.71 -3.68
C THR A 83 1.90 10.38 -4.85
N ARG A 84 3.17 10.85 -4.83
CA ARG A 84 4.14 10.56 -5.89
C ARG A 84 4.44 9.07 -6.03
N ILE A 85 4.50 8.32 -4.93
CA ILE A 85 4.67 6.86 -4.97
C ILE A 85 3.41 6.16 -5.47
N SER A 86 2.22 6.60 -5.05
CA SER A 86 0.97 6.05 -5.56
C SER A 86 0.85 6.24 -7.07
N ASP A 87 1.25 7.42 -7.56
CA ASP A 87 1.27 7.77 -8.97
C ASP A 87 2.14 6.83 -9.83
N MET A 88 3.19 6.26 -9.24
CA MET A 88 4.04 5.27 -9.94
C MET A 88 3.27 3.99 -10.31
N PHE A 89 2.13 3.69 -9.70
CA PHE A 89 1.43 2.40 -9.86
C PHE A 89 -0.02 2.52 -10.37
N ILE A 90 -0.60 3.73 -10.38
CA ILE A 90 -1.98 3.97 -10.82
C ILE A 90 -1.96 4.74 -12.14
N GLU A 91 -2.63 4.22 -13.18
CA GLU A 91 -2.63 4.88 -14.50
C GLU A 91 -3.59 6.07 -14.57
N LYS A 92 -4.71 6.00 -13.84
CA LYS A 92 -5.76 7.03 -13.83
C LYS A 92 -6.61 6.92 -12.57
N GLY A 93 -7.10 8.07 -12.12
CA GLY A 93 -8.11 8.19 -11.07
C GLY A 93 -7.55 8.77 -9.78
N ARG A 94 -8.39 8.82 -8.75
CA ARG A 94 -8.04 9.50 -7.51
C ARG A 94 -6.97 8.76 -6.73
N ILE A 95 -5.99 9.47 -6.19
CA ILE A 95 -5.04 8.93 -5.21
C ILE A 95 -5.58 9.18 -3.80
N VAL A 96 -5.88 10.45 -3.51
CA VAL A 96 -6.37 10.88 -2.19
C VAL A 96 -7.09 12.22 -2.32
N SER A 97 -7.99 12.50 -1.40
CA SER A 97 -8.58 13.83 -1.23
C SER A 97 -8.57 14.24 0.24
N THR A 98 -8.61 15.54 0.51
CA THR A 98 -8.75 16.07 1.87
C THR A 98 -10.05 16.84 2.00
N LYS A 99 -10.86 16.52 3.00
CA LYS A 99 -12.12 17.22 3.29
C LYS A 99 -12.09 17.76 4.71
N GLY A 100 -12.53 19.01 4.88
CA GLY A 100 -12.64 19.65 6.18
C GLY A 100 -13.75 20.69 6.18
N ARG A 101 -14.12 21.17 7.36
CA ARG A 101 -15.29 22.05 7.55
C ARG A 101 -15.15 23.38 6.80
N ASN A 102 -14.00 24.04 6.98
CA ASN A 102 -13.74 25.39 6.46
C ASN A 102 -12.46 25.44 5.59
N VAL A 103 -12.13 24.33 4.93
CA VAL A 103 -10.97 24.26 4.04
C VAL A 103 -11.40 23.70 2.69
N ARG A 104 -10.91 24.33 1.62
CA ARG A 104 -11.17 23.88 0.25
C ARG A 104 -10.70 22.43 0.11
N GLU A 105 -11.56 21.60 -0.47
CA GLU A 105 -11.18 20.23 -0.81
C GLU A 105 -9.96 20.25 -1.74
N ARG A 106 -8.94 19.47 -1.38
CA ARG A 106 -7.77 19.24 -2.23
C ARG A 106 -7.84 17.81 -2.73
N ILE A 107 -7.49 17.65 -3.99
CA ILE A 107 -7.57 16.39 -4.72
C ILE A 107 -6.20 16.13 -5.34
N TRP A 108 -5.74 14.90 -5.22
CA TRP A 108 -4.58 14.38 -5.92
C TRP A 108 -5.06 13.20 -6.76
N ASP A 109 -4.92 13.35 -8.07
CA ASP A 109 -5.27 12.32 -9.04
C ASP A 109 -3.99 11.81 -9.72
N ALA A 110 -4.03 10.58 -10.23
CA ALA A 110 -2.90 9.95 -10.88
C ALA A 110 -2.68 10.48 -12.31
N THR A 111 -1.42 10.46 -12.72
CA THR A 111 -0.92 10.81 -14.04
C THR A 111 -0.46 9.54 -14.76
N LYS A 112 -0.89 9.38 -16.02
CA LYS A 112 -0.63 8.16 -16.82
C LYS A 112 0.85 7.92 -17.18
N PRO A 113 1.68 8.92 -17.49
CA PRO A 113 3.04 8.68 -17.97
C PRO A 113 3.94 8.01 -16.92
N GLY A 114 4.61 6.91 -17.31
CA GLY A 114 5.61 6.24 -16.47
C GLY A 114 5.05 5.26 -15.43
N THR A 115 3.74 4.98 -15.44
CA THR A 115 3.12 4.03 -14.52
C THR A 115 3.71 2.62 -14.68
N HIS A 116 4.04 1.98 -13.55
CA HIS A 116 4.53 0.62 -13.46
C HIS A 116 3.37 -0.39 -13.46
N THR A 117 3.12 -1.00 -14.62
CA THR A 117 2.08 -2.02 -14.82
C THR A 117 2.67 -3.40 -15.13
N GLY A 118 1.81 -4.42 -15.27
CA GLY A 118 2.19 -5.76 -15.74
C GLY A 118 2.74 -6.73 -14.68
N PHE A 119 2.70 -6.37 -13.39
CA PHE A 119 3.10 -7.28 -12.30
C PHE A 119 2.21 -7.14 -11.07
N PRO A 120 1.92 -8.25 -10.34
CA PRO A 120 1.14 -8.20 -9.12
C PRO A 120 1.93 -7.57 -7.97
N ILE A 121 1.20 -6.85 -7.11
CA ILE A 121 1.76 -6.17 -5.94
C ILE A 121 1.04 -6.66 -4.67
N ALA A 122 1.80 -6.90 -3.61
CA ALA A 122 1.28 -7.10 -2.27
C ALA A 122 1.86 -6.05 -1.33
N VAL A 123 1.02 -5.44 -0.50
CA VAL A 123 1.42 -4.43 0.49
C VAL A 123 1.25 -5.02 1.88
N LEU A 124 2.33 -5.06 2.65
CA LEU A 124 2.33 -5.52 4.05
C LEU A 124 2.05 -4.32 4.97
N VAL A 125 1.06 -4.45 5.84
CA VAL A 125 0.67 -3.43 6.81
C VAL A 125 0.46 -4.05 8.20
N ASN A 126 0.61 -3.23 9.24
CA ASN A 126 0.26 -3.62 10.60
C ASN A 126 -0.37 -2.46 11.37
N HIS A 127 -0.66 -2.68 12.65
CA HIS A 127 -1.25 -1.64 13.50
C HIS A 127 -0.42 -0.35 13.58
N PHE A 128 0.89 -0.40 13.33
CA PHE A 128 1.78 0.76 13.35
C PHE A 128 1.91 1.48 12.00
N SER A 129 1.33 0.94 10.93
CA SER A 129 1.24 1.62 9.63
C SER A 129 0.25 2.78 9.73
N ALA A 130 0.70 4.01 9.48
CA ALA A 130 -0.13 5.21 9.71
C ALA A 130 0.04 6.29 8.61
N SER A 131 -0.94 7.19 8.50
CA SER A 131 -0.88 8.43 7.70
C SER A 131 -0.52 8.16 6.23
N ALA A 132 0.61 8.67 5.72
CA ALA A 132 1.08 8.44 4.35
C ALA A 132 1.11 6.94 3.95
N SER A 133 1.43 6.05 4.88
CA SER A 133 1.37 4.59 4.66
C SER A 133 -0.05 4.12 4.35
N GLU A 134 -1.04 4.67 5.04
CA GLU A 134 -2.46 4.36 4.85
C GLU A 134 -3.00 4.96 3.55
N ILE A 135 -2.49 6.13 3.15
CA ILE A 135 -2.83 6.73 1.84
C ILE A 135 -2.35 5.83 0.71
N LEU A 136 -1.09 5.39 0.75
CA LEU A 136 -0.53 4.53 -0.27
C LEU A 136 -1.26 3.18 -0.33
N SER A 137 -1.45 2.50 0.81
CA SER A 137 -2.13 1.20 0.84
C SER A 137 -3.61 1.32 0.45
N ALA A 138 -4.33 2.33 0.92
CA ALA A 138 -5.72 2.58 0.53
C ALA A 138 -5.86 2.86 -0.96
N CYS A 139 -4.96 3.67 -1.53
CA CYS A 139 -4.97 3.99 -2.95
C CYS A 139 -4.80 2.73 -3.80
N LEU A 140 -3.75 1.95 -3.51
CA LEU A 140 -3.48 0.71 -4.24
C LEU A 140 -4.60 -0.32 -4.08
N GLN A 141 -5.22 -0.41 -2.90
CA GLN A 141 -6.33 -1.32 -2.64
C GLN A 141 -7.60 -0.90 -3.39
N ASP A 142 -8.00 0.38 -3.31
CA ASP A 142 -9.24 0.87 -3.92
C ASP A 142 -9.19 0.79 -5.46
N HIS A 143 -8.01 0.92 -6.05
CA HIS A 143 -7.78 0.71 -7.47
C HIS A 143 -7.61 -0.76 -7.87
N LYS A 144 -7.69 -1.69 -6.91
CA LYS A 144 -7.40 -3.12 -7.12
C LYS A 144 -6.01 -3.36 -7.73
N ARG A 145 -5.07 -2.45 -7.48
CA ARG A 145 -3.70 -2.51 -8.01
C ARG A 145 -2.80 -3.41 -7.17
N ALA A 146 -3.06 -3.49 -5.87
CA ALA A 146 -2.35 -4.35 -4.94
C ALA A 146 -3.32 -5.00 -3.94
N VAL A 147 -2.93 -6.15 -3.41
CA VAL A 147 -3.58 -6.74 -2.23
C VAL A 147 -2.90 -6.28 -0.95
N ILE A 148 -3.67 -6.11 0.11
CA ILE A 148 -3.21 -5.73 1.44
C ILE A 148 -3.14 -6.97 2.33
N VAL A 149 -1.99 -7.17 2.98
CA VAL A 149 -1.68 -8.34 3.81
C VAL A 149 -1.24 -7.87 5.21
N GLY A 150 -1.71 -8.53 6.26
CA GLY A 150 -1.26 -8.27 7.64
C GLY A 150 -2.40 -7.88 8.57
N GLU A 151 -2.32 -6.73 9.22
CA GLU A 151 -3.32 -6.28 10.20
C GLU A 151 -3.93 -4.93 9.82
N ARG A 152 -5.06 -4.57 10.43
CA ARG A 152 -5.63 -3.22 10.29
C ARG A 152 -4.60 -2.15 10.68
N THR A 153 -4.51 -1.10 9.87
CA THR A 153 -3.63 0.06 10.11
C THR A 153 -4.08 0.93 11.29
N TRP A 154 -3.30 1.95 11.63
CA TRP A 154 -3.54 2.80 12.81
C TRP A 154 -4.83 3.64 12.76
N GLY A 155 -5.19 4.20 11.59
CA GLY A 155 -6.32 5.12 11.42
C GLY A 155 -5.95 6.60 11.59
N LYS A 156 -4.72 7.01 11.26
CA LYS A 156 -4.26 8.41 11.34
C LYS A 156 -4.62 9.16 10.06
N GLY A 157 -5.91 9.40 9.87
CA GLY A 157 -6.44 10.11 8.71
C GLY A 157 -6.52 11.63 8.84
N SER A 158 -5.88 12.29 9.80
CA SER A 158 -6.01 13.74 10.02
C SER A 158 -4.93 14.57 9.31
N VAL A 159 -5.33 15.71 8.76
CA VAL A 159 -4.45 16.70 8.12
C VAL A 159 -4.13 17.80 9.14
N GLN A 160 -2.86 17.94 9.48
CA GLN A 160 -2.38 18.98 10.38
C GLN A 160 -1.72 20.09 9.55
N ASN A 161 -2.26 21.31 9.67
CA ASN A 161 -1.68 22.50 9.08
C ASN A 161 -0.90 23.27 10.14
N VAL A 162 0.22 23.86 9.74
CA VAL A 162 0.98 24.81 10.56
C VAL A 162 0.56 26.21 10.11
N ILE A 163 -0.04 26.96 11.02
CA ILE A 163 -0.48 28.34 10.81
C ILE A 163 0.54 29.22 11.51
N GLN A 164 1.28 30.03 10.76
CA GLN A 164 2.21 31.00 11.33
C GLN A 164 1.42 32.11 12.01
N LEU A 165 1.84 32.46 13.22
CA LEU A 165 1.30 33.55 14.02
C LEU A 165 2.41 34.58 14.23
N GLU A 166 2.04 35.81 14.58
CA GLU A 166 3.01 36.86 14.97
C GLU A 166 4.16 37.05 13.96
N GLY A 167 3.82 37.10 12.67
CA GLY A 167 4.80 37.26 11.58
C GLY A 167 5.79 36.09 11.43
N GLY A 168 5.50 34.92 11.99
CA GLY A 168 6.37 33.74 11.96
C GLY A 168 7.13 33.46 13.26
N SER A 169 6.97 34.31 14.29
CA SER A 169 7.60 34.14 15.61
C SER A 169 7.02 32.95 16.38
N SER A 170 5.76 32.60 16.10
CA SER A 170 5.09 31.44 16.67
C SER A 170 4.27 30.70 15.60
N ALA A 171 3.89 29.46 15.90
CA ALA A 171 3.15 28.64 14.95
C ALA A 171 2.13 27.73 15.65
N LEU A 172 0.89 27.74 15.17
CA LEU A 172 -0.18 26.87 15.63
C LEU A 172 -0.27 25.63 14.72
N LYS A 173 -0.15 24.44 15.29
CA LYS A 173 -0.40 23.19 14.58
C LYS A 173 -1.84 22.74 14.78
N LEU A 174 -2.69 22.94 13.78
CA LEU A 174 -4.12 22.68 13.86
C LEU A 174 -4.56 21.58 12.90
N THR A 175 -5.38 20.65 13.40
CA THR A 175 -6.05 19.67 12.54
C THR A 175 -7.22 20.32 11.83
N THR A 176 -7.21 20.33 10.50
CA THR A 176 -8.18 21.09 9.70
C THR A 176 -9.03 20.24 8.77
N ALA A 177 -8.57 19.02 8.44
CA ALA A 177 -9.23 18.12 7.50
C ALA A 177 -8.93 16.65 7.82
N SER A 178 -9.65 15.76 7.15
CA SER A 178 -9.35 14.33 7.07
C SER A 178 -8.99 13.88 5.65
N TYR A 179 -8.17 12.84 5.55
CA TYR A 179 -7.86 12.14 4.31
C TYR A 179 -8.97 11.16 3.93
N HIS A 180 -9.36 11.21 2.67
CA HIS A 180 -10.34 10.32 2.07
C HIS A 180 -9.68 9.50 0.96
N ARG A 181 -9.96 8.19 0.99
CA ARG A 181 -9.49 7.21 0.01
C ARG A 181 -10.14 7.45 -1.36
N PRO A 182 -9.66 6.83 -2.45
CA PRO A 182 -10.32 6.92 -3.76
C PRO A 182 -11.79 6.50 -3.73
N SER A 183 -12.15 5.53 -2.89
CA SER A 183 -13.55 5.12 -2.64
C SER A 183 -14.40 6.14 -1.87
N GLY A 184 -13.84 7.28 -1.46
CA GLY A 184 -14.52 8.32 -0.68
C GLY A 184 -14.56 8.07 0.85
N ARG A 185 -14.18 6.87 1.29
CA ARG A 185 -14.14 6.50 2.71
C ARG A 185 -13.10 7.30 3.49
N ASN A 186 -13.40 7.61 4.75
CA ASN A 186 -12.48 8.31 5.64
C ASN A 186 -11.47 7.33 6.25
N ILE A 187 -10.19 7.69 6.26
CA ILE A 187 -9.14 6.89 6.91
C ILE A 187 -9.17 7.07 8.43
N HIS A 188 -9.64 8.23 8.92
CA HIS A 188 -9.52 8.60 10.33
C HIS A 188 -10.35 7.72 11.26
N ARG A 189 -9.69 7.15 12.27
CA ARG A 189 -10.33 6.51 13.42
C ARG A 189 -10.74 7.58 14.43
N PHE A 190 -12.03 7.66 14.72
CA PHE A 190 -12.57 8.55 15.74
C PHE A 190 -12.47 7.91 17.14
N PRO A 191 -12.51 8.69 18.24
CA PRO A 191 -12.44 8.15 19.59
C PRO A 191 -13.48 7.06 19.89
N ASN A 192 -14.69 7.22 19.36
CA ASN A 192 -15.81 6.29 19.57
C ASN A 192 -15.90 5.20 18.48
N SER A 193 -14.88 5.06 17.63
CA SER A 193 -14.88 4.07 16.56
C SER A 193 -14.79 2.65 17.12
N LYS A 194 -15.75 1.82 16.71
CA LYS A 194 -15.82 0.39 17.04
C LYS A 194 -14.90 -0.42 16.12
N PRO A 195 -14.54 -1.66 16.50
CA PRO A 195 -13.81 -2.57 15.62
C PRO A 195 -14.55 -2.87 14.30
N THR A 196 -15.88 -2.87 14.32
CA THR A 196 -16.74 -3.09 13.14
C THR A 196 -16.76 -1.91 12.18
N ASP A 197 -16.37 -0.71 12.64
CA ASP A 197 -16.43 0.49 11.83
C ASP A 197 -15.36 0.47 10.73
N VAL A 198 -15.64 1.21 9.65
CA VAL A 198 -14.76 1.30 8.49
C VAL A 198 -13.85 2.51 8.64
N TRP A 199 -12.62 2.26 9.09
CA TRP A 199 -11.52 3.24 9.18
C TRP A 199 -10.19 2.56 8.90
N GLY A 200 -9.14 3.35 8.68
CA GLY A 200 -7.83 2.86 8.26
C GLY A 200 -7.90 2.05 6.96
N VAL A 201 -7.02 1.07 6.85
CA VAL A 201 -6.94 0.10 5.77
C VAL A 201 -7.00 -1.30 6.37
N MET A 202 -7.97 -2.08 5.90
CA MET A 202 -8.13 -3.48 6.26
C MET A 202 -7.36 -4.36 5.28
N PRO A 203 -6.72 -5.45 5.75
CA PRO A 203 -6.25 -6.49 4.86
C PRO A 203 -7.37 -7.05 3.98
N ASP A 204 -7.00 -7.48 2.78
CA ASP A 204 -7.92 -8.14 1.87
C ASP A 204 -8.39 -9.50 2.43
N LYS A 205 -9.55 -9.98 1.96
CA LYS A 205 -10.19 -11.20 2.50
C LYS A 205 -9.24 -12.41 2.44
N GLY A 206 -9.00 -13.05 3.59
CA GLY A 206 -8.11 -14.21 3.71
C GLY A 206 -6.61 -13.88 3.79
N LEU A 207 -6.25 -12.60 3.87
CA LEU A 207 -4.89 -12.09 4.00
C LEU A 207 -4.65 -11.35 5.32
N GLU A 208 -5.61 -11.39 6.24
CA GLU A 208 -5.43 -10.92 7.63
C GLU A 208 -4.57 -11.91 8.42
N ILE A 209 -3.49 -11.42 9.02
CA ILE A 209 -2.58 -12.17 9.89
C ILE A 209 -2.16 -11.24 11.01
N LYS A 210 -2.60 -11.57 12.22
CA LYS A 210 -2.19 -10.85 13.42
C LYS A 210 -0.89 -11.41 13.99
N MET A 211 0.05 -10.53 14.31
CA MET A 211 1.27 -10.88 15.03
C MET A 211 0.96 -10.90 16.52
N SER A 212 1.29 -11.99 17.19
CA SER A 212 1.28 -11.97 18.65
C SER A 212 2.35 -11.00 19.17
N ARG A 213 2.26 -10.60 20.44
CA ARG A 213 3.30 -9.78 21.07
C ARG A 213 4.68 -10.45 20.99
N LEU A 214 4.74 -11.78 21.14
CA LEU A 214 5.97 -12.55 21.01
C LEU A 214 6.49 -12.54 19.56
N ASP A 215 5.61 -12.69 18.57
CA ASP A 215 6.00 -12.62 17.15
C ASP A 215 6.53 -11.24 16.78
N MET A 216 5.94 -10.16 17.33
CA MET A 216 6.46 -8.80 17.12
C MET A 216 7.86 -8.63 17.70
N ILE A 217 8.12 -9.13 18.91
CA ILE A 217 9.45 -9.05 19.53
C ILE A 217 10.46 -9.84 18.68
N ARG A 218 10.12 -11.07 18.28
CA ARG A 218 10.97 -11.89 17.42
C ARG A 218 11.21 -11.24 16.05
N TYR A 219 10.18 -10.63 15.46
CA TYR A 219 10.30 -9.87 14.22
C TYR A 219 11.25 -8.67 14.38
N GLN A 220 11.14 -7.92 15.47
CA GLN A 220 12.00 -6.77 15.74
C GLN A 220 13.46 -7.20 15.91
N GLU A 221 13.72 -8.28 16.63
CA GLU A 221 15.07 -8.83 16.78
C GLU A 221 15.61 -9.34 15.44
N TYR A 222 14.80 -10.08 14.69
CA TYR A 222 15.12 -10.52 13.33
C TYR A 222 15.47 -9.34 12.40
N ARG A 223 14.71 -8.24 12.47
CA ARG A 223 15.00 -7.03 11.69
C ARG A 223 16.26 -6.32 12.17
N ARG A 224 16.46 -6.19 13.47
CA ARG A 224 17.65 -5.57 14.07
C ARG A 224 18.91 -6.24 13.56
N GLN A 225 18.94 -7.56 13.58
CA GLN A 225 20.07 -8.36 13.09
C GLN A 225 20.32 -8.19 11.58
N ARG A 226 19.26 -8.05 10.77
CA ARG A 226 19.37 -7.90 9.29
C ARG A 226 19.63 -6.49 8.79
N ASP A 227 19.31 -5.49 9.60
CA ASP A 227 19.51 -4.07 9.30
C ASP A 227 20.91 -3.57 9.72
N VAL A 228 21.70 -4.41 10.41
CA VAL A 228 23.11 -4.16 10.67
C VAL A 228 23.93 -4.71 9.50
N ILE A 229 24.81 -3.88 8.96
CA ILE A 229 25.76 -4.31 7.93
C ILE A 229 26.86 -5.10 8.64
N GLN A 230 26.98 -6.38 8.32
CA GLN A 230 28.00 -7.29 8.86
C GLN A 230 28.73 -7.98 7.69
N ASP A 231 30.03 -8.18 7.82
CA ASP A 231 30.86 -8.74 6.74
C ASP A 231 30.54 -10.23 6.45
N GLY A 232 29.92 -10.94 7.41
CA GLY A 232 29.43 -12.32 7.25
C GLY A 232 27.96 -12.47 6.82
N GLY A 233 27.28 -11.37 6.51
CA GLY A 233 25.82 -11.35 6.33
C GLY A 233 25.07 -11.40 7.67
N PRO A 234 23.72 -11.36 7.66
CA PRO A 234 22.95 -11.42 8.89
C PRO A 234 23.14 -12.76 9.60
N PRO A 235 23.08 -12.81 10.93
CA PRO A 235 23.09 -14.06 11.67
C PRO A 235 21.90 -14.94 11.27
N LYS A 236 22.08 -16.26 11.38
CA LYS A 236 21.00 -17.22 11.15
C LYS A 236 19.92 -17.01 12.21
N SER A 237 18.68 -16.98 11.78
CA SER A 237 17.50 -16.91 12.64
C SER A 237 16.52 -18.00 12.24
N ASP A 238 15.92 -18.63 13.24
CA ASP A 238 14.83 -19.59 13.13
C ASP A 238 13.46 -18.91 12.91
N PHE A 239 13.39 -17.59 13.07
CA PHE A 239 12.16 -16.83 12.91
C PHE A 239 11.67 -16.83 11.46
N VAL A 240 10.37 -17.14 11.30
CA VAL A 240 9.67 -17.11 10.01
C VAL A 240 8.65 -15.98 10.01
N ASP A 241 8.84 -15.01 9.12
CA ASP A 241 7.88 -13.92 8.91
C ASP A 241 6.62 -14.45 8.20
N THR A 242 5.58 -14.74 8.98
CA THR A 242 4.31 -15.31 8.49
C THR A 242 3.55 -14.38 7.56
N GLN A 243 3.56 -13.06 7.83
CA GLN A 243 2.92 -12.07 6.96
C GLN A 243 3.62 -11.99 5.60
N LEU A 244 4.96 -11.92 5.59
CA LEU A 244 5.73 -11.95 4.34
C LEU A 244 5.55 -13.28 3.61
N ALA A 245 5.56 -14.40 4.32
CA ALA A 245 5.33 -15.71 3.72
C ALA A 245 3.97 -15.81 3.03
N LYS A 246 2.91 -15.27 3.66
CA LYS A 246 1.57 -15.21 3.07
C LYS A 246 1.51 -14.32 1.84
N ALA A 247 2.12 -13.14 1.88
CA ALA A 247 2.20 -12.23 0.74
C ALA A 247 2.93 -12.90 -0.44
N VAL A 248 4.07 -13.54 -0.17
CA VAL A 248 4.83 -14.30 -1.18
C VAL A 248 4.02 -15.46 -1.73
N ALA A 249 3.30 -16.21 -0.90
CA ALA A 249 2.43 -17.30 -1.33
C ALA A 249 1.31 -16.80 -2.26
N HIS A 250 0.68 -15.67 -1.91
CA HIS A 250 -0.36 -15.05 -2.75
C HIS A 250 0.21 -14.59 -4.09
N LEU A 251 1.33 -13.85 -4.09
CA LEU A 251 1.97 -13.39 -5.33
C LEU A 251 2.37 -14.56 -6.23
N ASN A 252 2.88 -15.66 -5.66
CA ASN A 252 3.21 -16.86 -6.41
C ASN A 252 1.99 -17.53 -7.04
N GLY A 253 0.86 -17.59 -6.32
CA GLY A 253 -0.39 -18.10 -6.87
C GLY A 253 -0.91 -17.27 -8.04
N THR A 254 -0.68 -15.95 -8.01
CA THR A 254 -1.04 -15.04 -9.11
C THR A 254 -0.09 -15.18 -10.31
N LEU A 255 1.21 -15.41 -10.08
CA LEU A 255 2.19 -15.63 -11.15
C LEU A 255 2.01 -16.97 -11.86
N ASN A 256 1.67 -18.01 -11.11
CA ASN A 256 1.48 -19.37 -11.60
C ASN A 256 0.07 -19.86 -11.24
N PRO A 257 -0.98 -19.34 -11.92
CA PRO A 257 -2.33 -19.81 -11.69
C PRO A 257 -2.40 -21.30 -12.04
N LYS A 258 -2.80 -22.13 -11.08
CA LYS A 258 -3.14 -23.54 -11.38
C LYS A 258 -4.30 -23.54 -12.40
N PRO A 259 -4.31 -24.46 -13.38
CA PRO A 259 -5.48 -24.68 -14.21
C PRO A 259 -6.69 -24.87 -13.30
N LYS A 260 -7.75 -24.10 -13.52
CA LYS A 260 -9.01 -24.35 -12.82
C LYS A 260 -9.54 -25.66 -13.38
N ASP A 261 -9.65 -26.68 -12.54
CA ASP A 261 -10.50 -27.83 -12.85
C ASP A 261 -11.92 -27.30 -13.04
N ASP A 262 -12.39 -27.28 -14.28
CA ASP A 262 -13.76 -26.98 -14.61
C ASP A 262 -14.66 -28.00 -13.91
N LYS A 263 -15.18 -27.61 -12.75
CA LYS A 263 -16.27 -28.33 -12.10
C LYS A 263 -17.43 -28.37 -13.10
N LYS A 264 -17.67 -29.57 -13.63
CA LYS A 264 -18.92 -30.06 -14.22
C LYS A 264 -20.10 -29.20 -13.76
N LYS A 265 -20.62 -28.38 -14.68
CA LYS A 265 -22.02 -27.96 -14.60
C LYS A 265 -22.83 -29.21 -14.86
N ASP A 266 -23.39 -29.80 -13.80
CA ASP A 266 -24.43 -30.80 -13.95
C ASP A 266 -25.62 -30.17 -14.66
N ALA A 267 -25.72 -30.47 -15.95
CA ALA A 267 -26.88 -30.18 -16.77
C ALA A 267 -28.05 -31.01 -16.24
N LYS A 268 -28.97 -30.35 -15.53
CA LYS A 268 -30.26 -30.92 -15.17
C LYS A 268 -31.09 -31.04 -16.46
N LYS A 269 -31.09 -32.23 -17.04
CA LYS A 269 -31.88 -32.63 -18.22
C LYS A 269 -33.39 -32.53 -17.89
N PRO A 270 -34.23 -31.94 -18.75
CA PRO A 270 -35.68 -31.93 -18.56
C PRO A 270 -36.25 -33.30 -18.93
N LYS A 271 -37.13 -33.85 -18.09
CA LYS A 271 -37.92 -35.06 -18.40
C LYS A 271 -39.25 -34.62 -19.00
N ASP A 272 -39.42 -34.90 -20.29
CA ASP A 272 -40.72 -35.03 -20.93
C ASP A 272 -41.46 -36.26 -20.39
N LYS A 273 -42.72 -36.06 -20.00
CA LYS A 273 -43.78 -37.09 -20.14
C LYS A 273 -45.09 -36.39 -20.50
N LYS A 274 -45.63 -36.81 -21.66
CA LYS A 274 -46.89 -36.39 -22.27
C LYS A 274 -47.97 -37.44 -21.93
N LYS A 275 -49.18 -36.95 -21.60
CA LYS A 275 -50.54 -37.46 -21.93
C LYS A 275 -50.93 -38.89 -21.45
N ASP A 276 -52.15 -39.24 -21.03
CA ASP A 276 -53.56 -38.83 -21.24
C ASP A 276 -54.35 -39.20 -19.93
N GLY A 277 -55.56 -38.77 -19.58
CA GLY A 277 -56.62 -37.96 -20.16
C GLY A 277 -57.89 -38.06 -19.28
N LYS A 278 -58.94 -37.34 -19.70
CA LYS A 278 -60.38 -37.47 -19.31
C LYS A 278 -60.87 -36.84 -17.98
N LYS A 279 -61.53 -35.69 -18.11
CA LYS A 279 -62.99 -35.45 -17.96
C LYS A 279 -63.28 -34.05 -17.39
N ASN A 280 -63.92 -33.22 -18.22
CA ASN A 280 -64.78 -32.10 -17.81
C ASN A 280 -66.16 -32.69 -17.38
N PRO A 281 -67.11 -31.99 -16.69
CA PRO A 281 -67.59 -30.67 -17.14
C PRO A 281 -68.21 -29.71 -16.09
N LYS A 282 -68.66 -28.55 -16.60
CA LYS A 282 -69.67 -27.58 -16.08
C LYS A 282 -69.19 -26.63 -14.96
N GLY A 283 -69.50 -25.33 -14.93
CA GLY A 283 -70.36 -24.48 -15.75
C GLY A 283 -70.57 -23.12 -15.02
N ALA A 284 -71.08 -22.13 -15.75
CA ALA A 284 -71.68 -20.86 -15.31
C ALA A 284 -70.76 -19.72 -14.78
N THR A 285 -70.54 -18.64 -15.54
CA THR A 285 -71.25 -17.33 -15.51
C THR A 285 -71.42 -16.70 -14.12
N ARG A 286 -70.92 -15.47 -13.93
CA ARG A 286 -71.68 -14.19 -14.00
C ARG A 286 -71.09 -13.07 -13.10
N ARG A 287 -70.89 -11.89 -13.72
CA ARG A 287 -71.06 -10.51 -13.20
C ARG A 287 -70.19 -9.93 -12.06
N THR A 288 -69.65 -8.75 -12.37
CA THR A 288 -69.29 -7.63 -11.48
C THR A 288 -70.53 -7.02 -10.79
N PRO A 289 -70.39 -6.26 -9.68
CA PRO A 289 -70.16 -4.80 -9.71
C PRO A 289 -69.18 -4.31 -8.59
N ARG A 290 -68.34 -3.28 -8.74
CA ARG A 290 -68.55 -1.81 -8.85
C ARG A 290 -69.19 -1.13 -7.62
N THR A 291 -68.38 -0.39 -6.86
CA THR A 291 -68.69 0.90 -6.16
C THR A 291 -67.36 1.60 -5.83
N LYS A 292 -66.99 2.73 -6.47
CA LYS A 292 -67.30 4.16 -6.15
C LYS A 292 -66.83 4.53 -4.72
N ARG A 293 -66.12 5.62 -4.43
CA ARG A 293 -66.18 6.99 -4.98
C ARG A 293 -65.02 7.85 -4.38
N LYS A 294 -64.39 8.66 -5.25
CA LYS A 294 -64.04 10.12 -5.16
C LYS A 294 -63.86 10.73 -3.75
N THR A 295 -62.82 11.54 -3.51
CA THR A 295 -62.85 12.98 -3.86
C THR A 295 -61.48 13.60 -4.15
N ALA A 296 -61.48 14.49 -5.15
CA ALA A 296 -60.41 15.42 -5.50
C ALA A 296 -60.76 16.84 -5.02
N ARG A 297 -59.73 17.69 -4.83
CA ARG A 297 -59.67 19.18 -4.92
C ARG A 297 -58.62 19.69 -3.89
N ARG A 298 -57.82 20.73 -4.11
CA ARG A 298 -57.60 21.72 -5.18
C ARG A 298 -56.32 22.48 -4.82
N ASN A 299 -55.55 22.89 -5.81
CA ASN A 299 -54.54 23.96 -5.72
C ASN A 299 -55.24 25.34 -5.66
N PRO A 300 -54.56 26.42 -5.22
CA PRO A 300 -54.27 27.47 -6.20
C PRO A 300 -52.94 28.24 -6.04
N ARG A 301 -52.42 28.68 -7.21
CA ARG A 301 -51.68 29.93 -7.57
C ARG A 301 -50.53 30.42 -6.66
N ALA A 302 -49.28 30.54 -7.11
CA ALA A 302 -48.73 31.38 -8.19
C ALA A 302 -48.94 32.91 -8.02
N THR A 303 -47.89 33.61 -7.57
CA THR A 303 -47.67 35.04 -7.83
C THR A 303 -46.21 35.31 -8.17
N SER A 304 -46.01 35.82 -9.38
CA SER A 304 -44.78 36.36 -9.94
C SER A 304 -44.41 37.71 -9.31
N LYS A 305 -43.11 37.95 -9.04
CA LYS A 305 -42.55 39.31 -8.99
C LYS A 305 -41.24 39.39 -9.77
N LYS A 306 -41.29 40.10 -10.89
CA LYS A 306 -40.17 40.70 -11.63
C LYS A 306 -39.47 41.76 -10.76
N ARG A 307 -38.14 41.89 -10.86
CA ARG A 307 -37.34 43.14 -10.92
C ARG A 307 -35.86 42.76 -11.02
N ARG A 308 -35.25 42.94 -12.21
CA ARG A 308 -34.48 44.10 -12.70
C ARG A 308 -32.98 44.05 -12.31
N HIS A 309 -32.15 43.91 -13.34
CA HIS A 309 -30.72 44.25 -13.37
C HIS A 309 -30.45 45.71 -12.95
N PRO A 310 -29.20 46.00 -12.58
CA PRO A 310 -28.47 47.02 -13.30
C PRO A 310 -27.13 46.51 -13.88
N ARG A 311 -26.76 47.13 -15.00
CA ARG A 311 -25.53 46.99 -15.78
C ARG A 311 -24.41 47.85 -15.18
N ARG A 312 -23.16 47.41 -15.46
CA ARG A 312 -21.89 48.16 -15.60
C ARG A 312 -21.34 48.75 -14.30
N THR A 313 -20.07 48.55 -13.98
CA THR A 313 -18.93 49.16 -14.69
C THR A 313 -17.69 48.27 -14.72
N ALA A 314 -16.92 48.44 -15.80
CA ALA A 314 -15.56 47.96 -15.94
C ALA A 314 -14.60 48.94 -15.27
N SER A 315 -13.59 48.44 -14.57
CA SER A 315 -12.34 49.16 -14.32
C SER A 315 -11.17 48.23 -14.60
N ARG A 316 -10.51 48.48 -15.73
CA ARG A 316 -9.12 48.12 -15.98
C ARG A 316 -8.25 48.71 -14.86
N ALA A 317 -7.38 47.90 -14.28
CA ALA A 317 -6.21 48.40 -13.56
C ALA A 317 -4.99 47.55 -13.95
N CYS A 318 -3.90 48.26 -14.12
CA CYS A 318 -2.67 47.90 -14.81
C CYS A 318 -1.87 46.74 -14.19
N VAL A 319 -1.37 45.91 -15.11
CA VAL A 319 0.01 45.42 -15.23
C VAL A 319 1.02 45.95 -14.20
N SER A 320 1.67 45.02 -13.49
CA SER A 320 3.13 45.07 -13.27
C SER A 320 3.67 43.66 -12.99
N ALA A 321 4.45 43.15 -13.94
CA ALA A 321 5.22 41.91 -13.83
C ALA A 321 6.57 42.21 -13.14
N PRO A 322 7.08 41.33 -12.27
CA PRO A 322 8.46 41.42 -11.79
C PRO A 322 9.46 40.95 -12.87
N PRO A 323 10.66 41.56 -12.94
CA PRO A 323 11.65 41.27 -14.00
C PRO A 323 12.33 39.89 -13.84
N PRO A 324 12.76 39.24 -14.95
CA PRO A 324 13.59 38.04 -14.95
C PRO A 324 15.09 38.35 -14.68
N PRO A 325 15.95 37.32 -14.46
CA PRO A 325 17.00 37.32 -13.44
C PRO A 325 18.35 37.90 -13.89
N ARG A 326 19.15 38.35 -12.91
CA ARG A 326 20.56 38.69 -13.12
C ARG A 326 21.40 37.43 -13.36
N ARG A 327 22.21 37.49 -14.41
CA ARG A 327 23.26 36.53 -14.76
C ARG A 327 24.39 36.63 -13.72
N GLU A 328 24.78 35.50 -13.16
CA GLU A 328 26.14 35.31 -12.63
C GLU A 328 26.89 34.32 -13.49
N SER A 329 28.09 34.75 -13.86
CA SER A 329 29.09 34.08 -14.68
C SER A 329 29.82 32.99 -13.91
N ALA A 330 29.85 31.80 -14.53
CA ALA A 330 31.02 31.02 -14.88
C ALA A 330 32.01 30.51 -13.79
N VAL A 331 32.20 29.18 -13.87
CA VAL A 331 33.40 28.35 -13.64
C VAL A 331 33.80 27.97 -12.21
N ALA A 332 33.60 26.68 -11.91
CA ALA A 332 34.65 25.79 -11.40
C ALA A 332 34.25 24.32 -11.66
N THR A 333 34.71 23.78 -12.79
CA THR A 333 34.72 22.36 -13.12
C THR A 333 35.67 21.61 -12.19
N VAL A 334 35.15 20.65 -11.42
CA VAL A 334 35.95 19.68 -10.64
C VAL A 334 36.12 18.41 -11.48
N PRO A 335 37.33 17.84 -11.63
CA PRO A 335 37.58 16.73 -12.53
C PRO A 335 37.08 15.38 -11.96
N SER A 336 36.50 14.58 -12.86
CA SER A 336 36.07 13.21 -12.64
C SER A 336 37.27 12.25 -12.46
N PRO A 337 37.26 11.31 -11.49
CA PRO A 337 38.23 10.22 -11.49
C PRO A 337 37.82 9.14 -12.49
N ARG A 338 38.80 8.69 -13.30
CA ARG A 338 38.68 7.60 -14.29
C ARG A 338 38.33 6.26 -13.61
N PRO A 339 37.64 5.34 -14.31
CA PRO A 339 37.27 4.05 -13.74
C PRO A 339 38.48 3.10 -13.68
N GLY A 340 38.86 2.72 -12.46
CA GLY A 340 39.73 1.58 -12.21
C GLY A 340 39.03 0.27 -12.57
N ARG A 341 39.66 -0.49 -13.47
CA ARG A 341 39.35 -1.87 -13.83
C ARG A 341 39.64 -2.77 -12.62
N LEU A 342 38.63 -3.48 -12.10
CA LEU A 342 38.81 -4.60 -11.19
C LEU A 342 37.81 -5.71 -11.52
N GLU A 343 38.34 -6.92 -11.45
CA GLU A 343 37.90 -8.14 -12.09
C GLU A 343 36.78 -8.86 -11.33
N GLY A 344 36.03 -9.66 -12.10
CA GLY A 344 35.36 -10.90 -11.74
C GLY A 344 35.04 -11.21 -10.27
N LEU A 345 33.81 -10.91 -9.86
CA LEU A 345 33.12 -11.66 -8.80
C LEU A 345 31.92 -12.39 -9.40
N ARG A 346 32.16 -13.62 -9.84
CA ARG A 346 31.11 -14.59 -10.19
C ARG A 346 30.39 -14.99 -8.90
N PHE A 347 29.10 -14.69 -8.81
CA PHE A 347 28.24 -15.19 -7.73
C PHE A 347 27.97 -16.68 -7.94
N SER A 348 28.54 -17.54 -7.08
CA SER A 348 28.21 -18.96 -7.05
C SER A 348 26.91 -19.17 -6.27
N CYS A 349 25.89 -19.70 -6.94
CA CYS A 349 24.72 -20.27 -6.31
C CYS A 349 24.94 -21.79 -6.20
N ARG A 350 25.38 -22.27 -5.04
CA ARG A 350 25.26 -23.70 -4.70
C ARG A 350 24.26 -23.87 -3.54
N PRO A 351 23.21 -24.69 -3.70
CA PRO A 351 22.42 -25.15 -2.56
C PRO A 351 23.21 -26.22 -1.78
N PRO A 352 23.00 -26.38 -0.46
CA PRO A 352 23.53 -27.53 0.25
C PRO A 352 22.78 -28.80 -0.19
N VAL A 353 23.55 -29.79 -0.62
CA VAL A 353 23.08 -31.17 -0.84
C VAL A 353 22.89 -31.80 0.54
N ILE A 354 21.66 -32.21 0.84
CA ILE A 354 21.37 -33.11 1.96
C ILE A 354 21.53 -34.53 1.41
N MET A 355 22.62 -35.21 1.75
CA MET A 355 22.68 -36.67 1.69
C MET A 355 22.28 -37.20 3.07
N ALA A 356 21.14 -37.88 3.13
CA ALA A 356 20.79 -38.76 4.24
C ALA A 356 21.31 -40.15 3.88
N SER A 357 22.40 -40.57 4.53
CA SER A 357 22.78 -41.99 4.57
C SER A 357 22.16 -42.61 5.82
N CYS A 358 21.25 -43.56 5.60
CA CYS A 358 20.82 -44.54 6.58
C CYS A 358 22.06 -45.33 7.06
N CYS A 359 22.33 -45.34 8.37
CA CYS A 359 23.17 -46.36 8.97
C CYS A 359 22.48 -46.87 10.25
N TRP A 360 22.16 -48.15 10.19
CA TRP A 360 21.52 -48.96 11.21
C TRP A 360 22.65 -49.56 12.04
N GLN A 361 22.71 -49.29 13.34
CA GLN A 361 23.63 -50.00 14.23
C GLN A 361 22.98 -50.24 15.59
N SER A 362 22.73 -51.52 15.87
CA SER A 362 22.30 -52.04 17.15
C SER A 362 23.47 -52.01 18.14
N SER A 363 23.28 -51.44 19.33
CA SER A 363 24.22 -51.61 20.43
C SER A 363 23.69 -52.65 21.42
N ARG A 364 24.41 -53.77 21.55
CA ARG A 364 24.26 -54.73 22.64
C ARG A 364 24.90 -54.17 23.91
N VAL A 365 24.15 -54.27 25.00
CA VAL A 365 24.58 -53.99 26.37
C VAL A 365 25.46 -55.14 26.87
N VAL A 366 26.64 -54.82 27.41
CA VAL A 366 27.40 -55.72 28.29
C VAL A 366 27.89 -54.91 29.49
N THR A 367 27.32 -55.22 30.66
CA THR A 367 27.76 -54.77 31.97
C THR A 367 28.76 -55.75 32.58
N ARG A 368 29.92 -55.27 33.04
CA ARG A 368 30.75 -55.90 34.10
C ARG A 368 31.60 -54.81 34.76
N ARG A 369 31.24 -54.43 35.98
CA ARG A 369 31.81 -54.83 37.29
C ARG A 369 33.03 -54.00 37.72
N LEU A 370 32.77 -53.14 38.70
CA LEU A 370 33.73 -52.46 39.58
C LEU A 370 34.57 -53.44 40.41
N ARG A 371 35.88 -53.17 40.48
CA ARG A 371 36.84 -53.33 41.60
C ARG A 371 38.04 -52.44 41.20
N ARG A 372 38.66 -51.58 41.99
CA ARG A 372 38.60 -51.20 43.40
C ARG A 372 38.96 -49.73 43.48
#